data_AF-A0A1F9ESE7-F1
#
_entry.id   AF-A0A1F9ESE7-F1
#
_cell.length_a   1.000
_cell.length_b   1.000
_cell.length_c   1.000
_cell.angle_alpha   90.00
_cell.angle_beta   90.00
_cell.angle_gamma   90.00
#
_symmetry.space_group_name_H-M   'P 1'
#
loop_
_entity.id
_entity.type
_entity.pdbx_description
1 polymer ?
#
loop_
_entity_poly.entity_id
_entity_poly.type
_entity_poly.pdbx_seq_one_letter_code
_entity_poly.pdbx_strand_id
1 'polypeptide(L)'
;MMEKIKKYYQKYFQNYYELGRDFAADFFKEMGRVAQTHLKALRILLVLCVIAFLVISVGLLRFSESTTFCGLCHQMNAYMESWKTSSHKHVACTKCHYEPGFLNHLKGKWVDGQVSLAYFISGKRPSRPHAEISDASCLQKGCHKIEDLQGNMIYKNVGFSHKKHIGELRRGMQLRCTTCHAQLVQGAHLTVHEINCFICHYFKAGPKGEGECLSCAVGGCTSCHLAPKGDIKINGWSFNHQKYISRGVACEKCHLSVVQGDGHVPEGKCVQCHNEPEILTTKFTSQFIHKNHVTDHKIECADCHTSLRHEIGPIPTMTQTPSSCDKCHSKGIHLGPRELYRGSGGIGVPDSPSLMFTTNVDCIACHRMGEEGEAALHTTKYMERAVGKACVDCHGEGFDITLKHWKTLLSKSEDETNQRIFNVQKALYEIGKSGAGSGNLKKAQNLLNEARHNYSFVLLGKGVHNIEYAFKLLNAANNKTEQV
;
A
#
# COMPACT_ATOMS: atom_id res chain seq x y z
N MET A 1 49.96 81.01 -26.19
CA MET A 1 49.15 81.06 -24.95
C MET A 1 48.93 79.67 -24.33
N MET A 2 48.56 78.66 -25.11
CA MET A 2 48.34 77.28 -24.63
C MET A 2 49.55 76.58 -23.98
N GLU A 3 50.78 76.78 -24.46
CA GLU A 3 51.97 76.15 -23.85
C GLU A 3 52.27 76.62 -22.42
N LYS A 4 52.05 77.91 -22.12
CA LYS A 4 52.25 78.46 -20.76
C LYS A 4 51.23 77.89 -19.78
N ILE A 5 49.99 77.70 -20.21
CA ILE A 5 48.92 77.06 -19.41
C ILE A 5 49.26 75.59 -19.16
N LYS A 6 49.73 74.86 -20.18
CA LYS A 6 50.14 73.45 -20.04
C LYS A 6 51.30 73.27 -19.06
N LYS A 7 52.34 74.12 -19.12
CA LYS A 7 53.44 74.13 -18.13
C LYS A 7 52.97 74.50 -16.72
N TYR A 8 52.00 75.42 -16.59
CA TYR A 8 51.43 75.81 -15.30
C TYR A 8 50.68 74.66 -14.63
N TYR A 9 49.79 73.97 -15.36
CA TYR A 9 49.07 72.80 -14.86
C TYR A 9 49.98 71.58 -14.61
N GLN A 10 51.02 71.38 -15.43
CA GLN A 10 51.97 70.28 -15.25
C GLN A 10 52.84 70.48 -13.99
N LYS A 11 53.24 71.71 -13.69
CA LYS A 11 53.93 72.06 -12.43
C LYS A 11 53.01 71.90 -11.21
N TYR A 12 51.74 72.29 -11.32
CA TYR A 12 50.76 72.07 -10.27
C TYR A 12 50.50 70.58 -10.00
N PHE A 13 50.39 69.78 -11.06
CA PHE A 13 50.22 68.33 -10.94
C PHE A 13 51.44 67.65 -10.31
N GLN A 14 52.66 68.05 -10.69
CA GLN A 14 53.87 67.57 -10.01
C GLN A 14 53.91 67.95 -8.53
N ASN A 15 53.58 69.20 -8.18
CA ASN A 15 53.53 69.63 -6.78
C ASN A 15 52.49 68.84 -5.95
N TYR A 16 51.30 68.56 -6.51
CA TYR A 16 50.30 67.73 -5.82
C TYR A 16 50.74 66.26 -5.71
N TYR A 17 51.43 65.73 -6.73
CA TYR A 17 51.98 64.38 -6.68
C TYR A 17 53.09 64.25 -5.63
N GLU A 18 54.00 65.22 -5.56
CA GLU A 18 55.05 65.28 -4.54
C GLU A 18 54.46 65.42 -3.13
N LEU A 19 53.48 66.32 -2.95
CA LEU A 19 52.78 66.47 -1.68
C LEU A 19 52.05 65.18 -1.27
N GLY A 20 51.39 64.49 -2.21
CA GLY A 20 50.71 63.22 -1.96
C GLY A 20 51.69 62.09 -1.63
N ARG A 21 52.84 62.05 -2.31
CA ARG A 21 53.91 61.08 -2.05
C ARG A 21 54.55 61.30 -0.69
N ASP A 22 54.86 62.54 -0.35
CA ASP A 22 55.54 62.89 0.90
C ASP A 22 54.59 62.72 2.10
N PHE A 23 53.31 63.09 1.95
CA PHE A 23 52.25 62.77 2.92
C PHE A 23 52.12 61.25 3.14
N ALA A 24 52.09 60.45 2.07
CA ALA A 24 52.05 59.00 2.20
C ALA A 24 53.30 58.46 2.91
N ALA A 25 54.49 58.94 2.55
CA ALA A 25 55.75 58.53 3.17
C ALA A 25 55.78 58.84 4.67
N ASP A 26 55.38 60.06 5.06
CA ASP A 26 55.32 60.47 6.47
C ASP A 26 54.23 59.70 7.24
N PHE A 27 53.06 59.48 6.62
CA PHE A 27 52.00 58.66 7.19
C PHE A 27 52.47 57.23 7.47
N PHE A 28 53.13 56.57 6.51
CA PHE A 28 53.65 55.22 6.71
C PHE A 28 54.80 55.16 7.71
N LYS A 29 55.65 56.20 7.76
CA LYS A 29 56.74 56.31 8.74
C LYS A 29 56.20 56.46 10.16
N GLU A 30 55.19 57.30 10.36
CA GLU A 30 54.57 57.50 11.67
C GLU A 30 53.75 56.28 12.09
N MET A 31 53.04 55.63 11.16
CA MET A 31 52.39 54.32 11.39
C MET A 31 53.41 53.25 11.81
N GLY A 32 54.58 53.21 11.16
CA GLY A 32 55.67 52.31 11.53
C GLY A 32 56.21 52.57 12.94
N ARG A 33 56.35 53.84 13.32
CA ARG A 33 56.78 54.28 14.66
C ARG A 33 55.75 53.89 15.73
N VAL A 34 54.46 54.15 15.49
CA VAL A 34 53.36 53.76 16.39
C VAL A 34 53.30 52.22 16.53
N ALA A 35 53.44 51.49 15.43
CA ALA A 35 53.45 50.02 15.44
C ALA A 35 54.63 49.44 16.23
N GLN A 36 55.82 50.06 16.18
CA GLN A 36 56.98 49.65 16.98
C GLN A 36 56.78 49.96 18.47
N THR A 37 56.23 51.13 18.80
CA THR A 37 56.02 51.58 20.19
C THR A 37 54.92 50.76 20.89
N HIS A 38 53.89 50.36 20.14
CA HIS A 38 52.74 49.59 20.64
C HIS A 38 52.72 48.14 20.16
N LEU A 39 53.86 47.59 19.73
CA LEU A 39 53.94 46.25 19.11
C LEU A 39 53.32 45.15 19.99
N LYS A 40 53.50 45.24 21.31
CA LYS A 40 52.88 44.30 22.28
C LYS A 40 51.36 44.44 22.30
N ALA A 41 50.83 45.65 22.32
CA ALA A 41 49.39 45.92 22.33
C ALA A 41 48.74 45.52 20.99
N LEU A 42 49.41 45.78 19.86
CA LEU A 42 48.96 45.36 18.53
C LEU A 42 48.93 43.83 18.38
N ARG A 43 49.94 43.12 18.92
CA ARG A 43 49.95 41.65 18.97
C ARG A 43 48.80 41.10 19.83
N ILE A 44 48.54 41.69 21.00
CA ILE A 44 47.42 41.30 21.86
C ILE A 44 46.09 41.53 21.15
N LEU A 45 45.90 42.69 20.53
CA LEU A 45 44.71 43.00 19.74
C LEU A 45 44.52 42.01 18.58
N LEU A 46 45.58 41.69 17.84
CA LEU A 46 45.53 40.71 16.76
C LEU A 46 45.14 39.33 17.26
N VAL A 47 45.71 38.88 18.39
CA VAL A 47 45.31 37.62 19.03
C VAL A 47 43.84 37.64 19.44
N LEU A 48 43.36 38.74 20.04
CA LEU A 48 41.94 38.90 20.39
C LEU A 48 41.05 38.90 19.15
N CYS A 49 41.45 39.56 18.07
CA CYS A 49 40.72 39.54 16.80
C CYS A 49 40.68 38.14 16.18
N VAL A 50 41.78 37.39 16.23
CA VAL A 50 41.83 35.99 15.75
C VAL A 50 40.94 35.10 16.61
N ILE A 51 40.99 35.23 17.94
CA ILE A 51 40.10 34.48 18.85
C ILE A 51 38.64 34.84 18.57
N ALA A 52 38.31 36.13 18.48
CA ALA A 52 36.96 36.58 18.16
C ALA A 52 36.50 36.04 16.80
N PHE A 53 37.35 36.09 15.78
CA PHE A 53 37.07 35.52 14.46
C PHE A 53 36.80 34.01 14.53
N LEU A 54 37.61 33.25 15.29
CA LEU A 54 37.39 31.82 15.47
C LEU A 54 36.09 31.53 16.21
N VAL A 55 35.78 32.26 17.29
CA VAL A 55 34.53 32.13 18.05
C VAL A 55 33.31 32.43 17.16
N ILE A 56 33.36 33.54 16.42
CA ILE A 56 32.30 33.93 15.48
C ILE A 56 32.15 32.86 14.39
N SER A 57 33.24 32.38 13.81
CA SER A 57 33.23 31.36 12.76
C SER A 57 32.61 30.05 13.24
N VAL A 58 32.97 29.59 14.45
CA VAL A 58 32.35 28.42 15.07
C VAL A 58 30.87 28.65 15.33
N GLY A 59 30.50 29.85 15.83
CA GLY A 59 29.10 30.24 16.03
C GLY A 59 28.28 30.20 14.74
N LEU A 60 28.80 30.77 13.65
CA LEU A 60 28.18 30.75 12.33
C LEU A 60 28.07 29.32 11.77
N LEU A 61 29.10 28.50 11.94
CA LEU A 61 29.07 27.09 11.54
C LEU A 61 27.98 26.32 12.28
N ARG A 62 27.82 26.54 13.59
CA ARG A 62 26.75 25.93 14.38
C ARG A 62 25.38 26.45 13.97
N PHE A 63 25.26 27.74 13.70
CA PHE A 63 24.02 28.34 13.22
C PHE A 63 23.59 27.80 11.86
N SER A 64 24.54 27.58 10.94
CA SER A 64 24.27 27.01 9.62
C SER A 64 23.73 25.58 9.64
N GLU A 65 23.86 24.89 10.77
CA GLU A 65 23.34 23.53 10.99
C GLU A 65 22.04 23.54 11.81
N SER A 66 21.54 24.73 12.16
CA SER A 66 20.31 24.89 12.92
C SER A 66 19.08 24.73 12.03
N THR A 67 18.00 24.23 12.61
CA THR A 67 16.72 24.10 11.93
C THR A 67 16.19 25.42 11.38
N THR A 68 16.48 26.53 12.07
CA THR A 68 16.07 27.87 11.66
C THR A 68 16.78 28.30 10.39
N PHE A 69 18.09 28.01 10.27
CA PHE A 69 18.85 28.34 9.07
C PHE A 69 18.37 27.54 7.87
N CYS A 70 18.16 26.23 8.02
CA CYS A 70 17.71 25.39 6.91
C CYS A 70 16.32 25.81 6.39
N GLY A 71 15.43 26.29 7.29
CA GLY A 71 14.12 26.85 6.93
C GLY A 71 14.14 28.15 6.13
N LEU A 72 15.30 28.83 6.01
CA LEU A 72 15.45 30.02 5.16
C LEU A 72 15.50 29.66 3.67
N CYS A 73 16.10 28.51 3.34
CA CYS A 73 16.32 28.07 1.97
C CYS A 73 15.32 26.98 1.53
N HIS A 74 14.86 26.13 2.44
CA HIS A 74 13.97 25.02 2.14
C HIS A 74 12.63 25.10 2.89
N GLN A 75 11.57 24.53 2.31
CA GLN A 75 10.29 24.37 3.00
C GLN A 75 10.36 23.19 3.98
N MET A 76 10.88 23.43 5.20
CA MET A 76 11.15 22.39 6.21
C MET A 76 10.14 22.28 7.33
N ASN A 77 9.16 23.17 7.43
CA ASN A 77 8.26 23.26 8.58
C ASN A 77 7.60 21.91 8.92
N ALA A 78 7.03 21.23 7.92
CA ALA A 78 6.41 19.91 8.11
C ALA A 78 7.42 18.84 8.57
N TYR A 79 8.63 18.85 8.03
CA TYR A 79 9.70 17.91 8.42
C TYR A 79 10.19 18.17 9.85
N MET A 80 10.29 19.44 10.24
CA MET A 80 10.70 19.84 11.59
C MET A 80 9.66 19.50 12.64
N GLU A 81 8.39 19.79 12.37
CA GLU A 81 7.28 19.42 13.27
C GLU A 81 7.24 17.92 13.49
N SER A 82 7.42 17.17 12.41
CA SER A 82 7.47 15.72 12.45
C SER A 82 8.70 15.17 13.18
N TRP A 83 9.88 15.74 12.93
CA TRP A 83 11.11 15.36 13.62
C TRP A 83 11.00 15.59 15.13
N LYS A 84 10.37 16.70 15.56
CA LYS A 84 10.16 17.02 16.99
C LYS A 84 9.32 15.97 17.73
N THR A 85 8.42 15.28 17.03
CA THR A 85 7.57 14.22 17.61
C THR A 85 8.16 12.83 17.41
N SER A 86 9.20 12.68 16.58
CA SER A 86 9.88 11.42 16.32
C SER A 86 10.77 10.94 17.48
N SER A 87 11.14 9.67 17.45
CA SER A 87 12.17 9.09 18.33
C SER A 87 13.55 9.74 18.18
N HIS A 88 13.78 10.49 17.09
CA HIS A 88 15.05 11.14 16.76
C HIS A 88 15.08 12.63 17.10
N LYS A 89 14.10 13.17 17.83
CA LYS A 89 14.01 14.60 18.20
C LYS A 89 15.21 15.18 18.96
N HIS A 90 16.11 14.33 19.45
CA HIS A 90 17.34 14.71 20.15
C HIS A 90 18.61 14.56 19.28
N VAL A 91 18.44 14.12 18.02
CA VAL A 91 19.52 13.94 17.06
C VAL A 91 19.51 15.13 16.10
N ALA A 92 20.63 15.85 16.02
CA ALA A 92 20.79 16.94 15.07
C ALA A 92 20.62 16.45 13.63
N CYS A 93 19.93 17.21 12.78
CA CYS A 93 19.61 16.83 11.41
C CYS A 93 20.86 16.42 10.61
N THR A 94 21.95 17.17 10.79
CA THR A 94 23.24 16.95 10.11
C THR A 94 23.90 15.62 10.49
N LYS A 95 23.59 15.03 11.66
CA LYS A 95 24.11 13.70 12.00
C LYS A 95 23.57 12.61 11.08
N CYS A 96 22.38 12.79 10.52
CA CYS A 96 21.79 11.84 9.59
C CYS A 96 22.03 12.24 8.13
N HIS A 97 21.85 13.53 7.83
CA HIS A 97 21.91 14.06 6.47
C HIS A 97 23.34 14.25 5.94
N TYR A 98 24.36 14.34 6.81
CA TYR A 98 25.75 14.28 6.41
C TYR A 98 26.34 12.94 6.80
N GLU A 99 27.05 12.33 5.87
CA GLU A 99 27.77 11.09 6.14
C GLU A 99 28.80 11.31 7.27
N PRO A 100 28.96 10.36 8.21
CA PRO A 100 29.89 10.52 9.31
C PRO A 100 31.33 10.77 8.86
N GLY A 101 32.06 11.56 9.65
CA GLY A 101 33.46 11.90 9.42
C GLY A 101 33.68 13.38 9.11
N PHE A 102 34.83 13.91 9.52
CA PHE A 102 35.10 15.35 9.41
C PHE A 102 35.08 15.86 7.96
N LEU A 103 35.75 15.13 7.05
CA LEU A 103 35.79 15.50 5.62
C LEU A 103 34.40 15.40 4.97
N ASN A 104 33.62 14.38 5.33
CA ASN A 104 32.27 14.18 4.82
C ASN A 104 31.31 15.27 5.31
N HIS A 105 31.46 15.72 6.57
CA HIS A 105 30.71 16.86 7.10
C HIS A 105 31.00 18.16 6.33
N LEU A 106 32.28 18.43 6.02
CA LEU A 106 32.67 19.58 5.20
C LEU A 106 32.12 19.47 3.77
N LYS A 107 32.17 18.28 3.17
CA LYS A 107 31.60 18.00 1.85
C LYS A 107 30.08 18.23 1.84
N GLY A 108 29.37 17.74 2.85
CA GLY A 108 27.93 17.95 3.02
C GLY A 108 27.59 19.43 3.07
N LYS A 109 28.30 20.21 3.90
CA LYS A 109 28.13 21.67 3.95
C LYS A 109 28.38 22.36 2.61
N TRP A 110 29.41 21.93 1.89
CA TRP A 110 29.74 22.51 0.59
C TRP A 110 28.61 22.27 -0.42
N VAL A 111 28.10 21.03 -0.50
CA VAL A 111 26.97 20.68 -1.38
C VAL A 111 25.70 21.42 -1.00
N ASP A 112 25.33 21.43 0.28
CA ASP A 112 24.16 22.15 0.77
C ASP A 112 24.25 23.65 0.50
N GLY A 113 25.43 24.24 0.64
CA GLY A 113 25.69 25.64 0.30
C GLY A 113 25.45 25.94 -1.18
N GLN A 114 25.92 25.06 -2.08
CA GLN A 114 25.69 25.19 -3.52
C GLN A 114 24.20 25.08 -3.88
N VAL A 115 23.50 24.10 -3.32
CA VAL A 115 22.06 23.89 -3.53
C VAL A 115 21.26 25.09 -3.00
N SER A 116 21.62 25.59 -1.83
CA SER A 116 21.00 26.77 -1.21
C SER A 116 21.21 28.03 -2.06
N LEU A 117 22.42 28.22 -2.59
CA LEU A 117 22.72 29.32 -3.52
C LEU A 117 21.91 29.21 -4.82
N ALA A 118 21.79 28.00 -5.37
CA ALA A 118 21.00 27.75 -6.57
C ALA A 118 19.52 28.11 -6.35
N TYR A 119 18.93 27.68 -5.23
CA TYR A 119 17.54 28.02 -4.89
C TYR A 119 17.34 29.51 -4.61
N PHE A 120 18.30 30.15 -3.97
CA PHE A 120 18.28 31.59 -3.73
C PHE A 120 18.27 32.36 -5.06
N ILE A 121 19.16 32.00 -6.00
CA ILE A 121 19.26 32.65 -7.31
C ILE A 121 18.03 32.34 -8.18
N SER A 122 17.59 31.08 -8.20
CA SER A 122 16.48 30.67 -9.06
C SER A 122 15.10 31.08 -8.53
N GLY A 123 15.02 31.54 -7.27
CA GLY A 123 13.76 31.82 -6.57
C GLY A 123 12.85 30.59 -6.39
N LYS A 124 13.36 29.38 -6.69
CA LYS A 124 12.58 28.13 -6.62
C LYS A 124 12.77 27.52 -5.24
N ARG A 125 11.66 27.17 -4.59
CA ARG A 125 11.66 26.41 -3.34
C ARG A 125 10.96 25.07 -3.61
N PRO A 126 11.70 23.99 -3.89
CA PRO A 126 11.07 22.69 -4.12
C PRO A 126 10.31 22.24 -2.88
N SER A 127 9.08 21.78 -3.09
CA SER A 127 8.15 21.36 -2.03
C SER A 127 8.49 19.99 -1.42
N ARG A 128 9.39 19.24 -2.07
CA ARG A 128 9.86 17.92 -1.63
C ARG A 128 11.39 17.84 -1.74
N PRO A 129 12.13 18.36 -0.75
CA PRO A 129 13.57 18.13 -0.70
C PRO A 129 13.84 16.64 -0.47
N HIS A 130 14.56 16.02 -1.40
CA HIS A 130 15.07 14.66 -1.25
C HIS A 130 16.48 14.72 -0.67
N ALA A 131 16.74 13.95 0.38
CA ALA A 131 18.09 13.76 0.88
C ALA A 131 18.53 12.33 0.65
N GLU A 132 19.79 12.13 0.29
CA GLU A 132 20.38 10.79 0.32
C GLU A 132 21.01 10.57 1.69
N ILE A 133 20.44 9.66 2.47
CA ILE A 133 20.98 9.26 3.79
C ILE A 133 21.67 7.92 3.59
N SER A 134 22.93 7.84 3.98
CA SER A 134 23.69 6.58 3.94
C SER A 134 23.42 5.73 5.18
N ASP A 135 23.55 4.41 5.04
CA ASP A 135 23.44 3.49 6.18
C ASP A 135 24.53 3.76 7.23
N ALA A 136 25.69 4.30 6.82
CA ALA A 136 26.74 4.73 7.74
C ALA A 136 26.25 5.80 8.72
N SER A 137 25.37 6.72 8.29
CA SER A 137 24.74 7.70 9.19
C SER A 137 23.85 7.03 10.24
N CYS A 138 23.13 5.96 9.88
CA CYS A 138 22.30 5.20 10.82
C CYS A 138 23.13 4.35 11.79
N LEU A 139 24.21 3.74 11.27
CA LEU A 139 25.10 2.82 11.99
C LEU A 139 26.28 3.50 12.67
N GLN A 140 26.30 4.85 12.71
CA GLN A 140 27.37 5.59 13.36
C GLN A 140 27.41 5.32 14.87
N LYS A 141 28.60 5.54 15.46
CA LYS A 141 28.80 5.36 16.90
C LYS A 141 27.79 6.17 17.72
N GLY A 142 27.05 5.47 18.59
CA GLY A 142 26.03 6.07 19.46
C GLY A 142 24.62 6.11 18.86
N CYS A 143 24.43 5.55 17.66
CA CYS A 143 23.13 5.34 17.03
C CYS A 143 22.76 3.85 17.02
N HIS A 144 22.66 3.21 15.85
CA HIS A 144 22.26 1.79 15.73
C HIS A 144 23.47 0.87 15.54
N LYS A 145 23.36 -0.35 16.09
CA LYS A 145 24.33 -1.44 15.87
C LYS A 145 23.66 -2.54 15.07
N ILE A 146 24.33 -3.05 14.04
CA ILE A 146 23.73 -4.04 13.14
C ILE A 146 23.57 -5.41 13.81
N GLU A 147 24.36 -5.68 14.84
CA GLU A 147 24.32 -6.89 15.66
C GLU A 147 23.01 -6.97 16.46
N ASP A 148 22.55 -5.82 16.96
CA ASP A 148 21.30 -5.71 17.73
C ASP A 148 20.05 -5.91 16.85
N LEU A 149 20.20 -5.83 15.52
CA LEU A 149 19.12 -5.92 14.54
C LEU A 149 18.93 -7.33 13.95
N GLN A 150 19.71 -8.32 14.40
CA GLN A 150 19.68 -9.68 13.82
C GLN A 150 18.42 -10.48 14.17
N GLY A 151 17.71 -10.10 15.24
CA GLY A 151 16.50 -10.78 15.71
C GLY A 151 15.27 -10.55 14.82
N ASN A 152 14.31 -11.46 14.89
CA ASN A 152 12.96 -11.19 14.38
C ASN A 152 12.28 -10.19 15.32
N MET A 153 11.73 -9.14 14.75
CA MET A 153 10.94 -8.12 15.44
C MET A 153 9.49 -8.21 15.01
N ILE A 154 8.61 -7.69 15.85
CA ILE A 154 7.19 -7.56 15.51
C ILE A 154 6.92 -6.08 15.27
N TYR A 155 6.53 -5.75 14.04
CA TYR A 155 6.00 -4.45 13.68
C TYR A 155 4.49 -4.58 13.50
N LYS A 156 3.71 -4.06 14.45
CA LYS A 156 2.25 -4.27 14.53
C LYS A 156 1.91 -5.76 14.62
N ASN A 157 1.31 -6.37 13.59
CA ASN A 157 1.06 -7.81 13.50
C ASN A 157 1.98 -8.52 12.50
N VAL A 158 3.02 -7.83 12.02
CA VAL A 158 3.96 -8.33 11.02
C VAL A 158 5.27 -8.76 11.69
N GLY A 159 5.63 -10.02 11.54
CA GLY A 159 6.97 -10.51 11.82
C GLY A 159 7.94 -10.01 10.76
N PHE A 160 8.96 -9.26 11.18
CA PHE A 160 9.98 -8.69 10.31
C PHE A 160 11.39 -9.10 10.76
N SER A 161 12.32 -9.22 9.82
CA SER A 161 13.70 -9.60 10.11
C SER A 161 14.67 -8.77 9.27
N HIS A 162 15.47 -7.91 9.89
CA HIS A 162 16.48 -7.13 9.17
C HIS A 162 17.50 -8.04 8.50
N LYS A 163 17.92 -9.13 9.15
CA LYS A 163 18.85 -10.11 8.57
C LYS A 163 18.36 -10.69 7.24
N LYS A 164 17.05 -10.89 7.09
CA LYS A 164 16.46 -11.38 5.84
C LYS A 164 16.29 -10.30 4.78
N HIS A 165 16.42 -9.01 5.11
CA HIS A 165 16.19 -7.92 4.16
C HIS A 165 17.47 -7.16 3.79
N ILE A 166 18.42 -7.04 4.71
CA ILE A 166 19.67 -6.28 4.57
C ILE A 166 20.83 -7.26 4.35
N GLY A 167 21.82 -6.87 3.55
CA GLY A 167 23.08 -7.60 3.35
C GLY A 167 23.12 -8.46 2.08
N GLU A 168 21.98 -8.91 1.58
CA GLU A 168 21.87 -9.63 0.30
C GLU A 168 21.02 -8.82 -0.70
N LEU A 169 21.21 -9.09 -1.99
CA LEU A 169 20.36 -8.53 -3.04
C LEU A 169 18.95 -9.12 -2.94
N ARG A 170 17.95 -8.25 -2.89
CA ARG A 170 16.52 -8.59 -2.92
C ARG A 170 15.95 -8.09 -4.24
N ARG A 171 15.44 -9.00 -5.08
CA ARG A 171 14.98 -8.68 -6.46
C ARG A 171 16.01 -7.89 -7.28
N GLY A 172 17.30 -8.15 -7.07
CA GLY A 172 18.41 -7.50 -7.78
C GLY A 172 18.82 -6.12 -7.25
N MET A 173 18.29 -5.70 -6.10
CA MET A 173 18.61 -4.43 -5.45
C MET A 173 19.10 -4.66 -4.01
N GLN A 174 20.03 -3.83 -3.56
CA GLN A 174 20.45 -3.80 -2.15
C GLN A 174 19.54 -2.83 -1.41
N LEU A 175 18.91 -3.32 -0.33
CA LEU A 175 18.09 -2.48 0.53
C LEU A 175 18.98 -1.70 1.50
N ARG A 176 18.59 -0.44 1.76
CA ARG A 176 19.18 0.46 2.75
C ARG A 176 18.26 0.58 3.97
N CYS A 177 18.78 1.07 5.09
CA CYS A 177 17.96 1.41 6.27
C CYS A 177 16.81 2.34 5.88
N THR A 178 17.09 3.37 5.08
CA THR A 178 16.09 4.34 4.63
C THR A 178 15.21 3.85 3.49
N THR A 179 15.41 2.62 2.98
CA THR A 179 14.44 2.00 2.07
C THR A 179 13.16 1.62 2.81
N CYS A 180 13.26 1.20 4.08
CA CYS A 180 12.09 0.93 4.91
C CYS A 180 11.75 2.14 5.80
N HIS A 181 12.76 2.76 6.41
CA HIS A 181 12.61 3.98 7.22
C HIS A 181 12.61 5.22 6.32
N ALA A 182 11.51 5.43 5.58
CA ALA A 182 11.40 6.51 4.62
C ALA A 182 11.34 7.89 5.28
N GLN A 183 11.81 8.91 4.57
CA GLN A 183 12.05 10.25 5.13
C GLN A 183 10.78 11.02 5.47
N LEU A 184 9.69 10.83 4.74
CA LEU A 184 8.41 11.43 5.06
C LEU A 184 7.25 10.56 4.56
N VAL A 185 6.55 9.92 5.49
CA VAL A 185 5.39 9.08 5.20
C VAL A 185 4.21 9.66 5.96
N GLN A 186 3.17 10.12 5.26
CA GLN A 186 1.98 10.71 5.90
C GLN A 186 2.31 11.86 6.87
N GLY A 187 3.37 12.63 6.59
CA GLY A 187 3.85 13.70 7.47
C GLY A 187 4.69 13.23 8.65
N ALA A 188 5.04 11.94 8.75
CA ALA A 188 5.91 11.37 9.77
C ALA A 188 7.36 11.18 9.25
N HIS A 189 8.34 11.74 9.96
CA HIS A 189 9.76 11.74 9.58
C HIS A 189 10.45 10.46 10.08
N LEU A 190 11.15 9.79 9.16
CA LEU A 190 11.94 8.57 9.43
C LEU A 190 11.09 7.45 10.08
N THR A 191 9.95 7.15 9.47
CA THR A 191 9.07 6.06 9.90
C THR A 191 9.04 4.94 8.86
N VAL A 192 8.57 3.76 9.27
CA VAL A 192 8.45 2.62 8.37
C VAL A 192 7.33 2.88 7.35
N HIS A 193 7.67 2.83 6.06
CA HIS A 193 6.69 2.95 4.97
C HIS A 193 6.19 1.58 4.53
N GLU A 194 4.98 1.21 4.94
CA GLU A 194 4.41 -0.12 4.67
C GLU A 194 4.27 -0.42 3.17
N ILE A 195 4.04 0.61 2.34
CA ILE A 195 3.93 0.48 0.89
C ILE A 195 5.16 -0.19 0.25
N ASN A 196 6.35 0.04 0.82
CA ASN A 196 7.59 -0.49 0.28
C ASN A 196 7.63 -2.03 0.47
N CYS A 197 7.05 -2.52 1.57
CA CYS A 197 6.84 -3.95 1.78
C CYS A 197 5.81 -4.48 0.77
N PHE A 198 4.70 -3.77 0.58
CA PHE A 198 3.62 -4.22 -0.29
C PHE A 198 4.04 -4.30 -1.75
N ILE A 199 4.74 -3.28 -2.27
CA ILE A 199 5.31 -3.30 -3.62
C ILE A 199 6.23 -4.50 -3.78
N CYS A 200 7.17 -4.71 -2.85
CA CYS A 200 8.12 -5.82 -3.00
C CYS A 200 7.44 -7.20 -2.93
N HIS A 201 6.50 -7.40 -1.99
CA HIS A 201 5.90 -8.70 -1.70
C HIS A 201 4.65 -9.03 -2.51
N TYR A 202 3.97 -8.06 -3.12
CA TYR A 202 2.75 -8.30 -3.92
C TYR A 202 2.94 -7.99 -5.41
N PHE A 203 3.88 -7.13 -5.80
CA PHE A 203 4.12 -6.85 -7.23
C PHE A 203 4.65 -8.10 -7.94
N LYS A 204 3.82 -8.69 -8.82
CA LYS A 204 4.14 -9.91 -9.58
C LYS A 204 4.53 -11.10 -8.69
N ALA A 205 3.81 -11.32 -7.59
CA ALA A 205 4.12 -12.34 -6.60
C ALA A 205 3.60 -13.76 -6.92
N GLY A 206 2.95 -13.98 -8.07
CA GLY A 206 2.46 -15.30 -8.49
C GLY A 206 3.58 -16.32 -8.73
N PRO A 207 3.29 -17.63 -8.73
CA PRO A 207 4.26 -18.73 -8.80
C PRO A 207 5.17 -18.75 -10.05
N LYS A 208 4.93 -17.88 -11.04
CA LYS A 208 5.79 -17.65 -12.22
C LYS A 208 6.04 -16.17 -12.54
N GLY A 209 5.77 -15.25 -11.60
CA GLY A 209 5.82 -13.81 -11.87
C GLY A 209 4.69 -13.29 -12.76
N GLU A 210 3.66 -14.10 -12.97
CA GLU A 210 2.44 -13.77 -13.72
C GLU A 210 1.66 -12.66 -13.00
N GLY A 211 1.11 -11.73 -13.79
CA GLY A 211 0.50 -10.49 -13.33
C GLY A 211 -0.88 -10.64 -12.67
N GLU A 212 -1.42 -11.85 -12.55
CA GLU A 212 -2.83 -12.08 -12.24
C GLU A 212 -3.10 -12.73 -10.88
N CYS A 213 -2.10 -12.87 -10.01
CA CYS A 213 -2.38 -13.36 -8.66
C CYS A 213 -2.76 -12.21 -7.71
N LEU A 214 -4.06 -11.89 -7.68
CA LEU A 214 -4.67 -10.79 -6.90
C LEU A 214 -4.47 -10.91 -5.37
N SER A 215 -3.99 -12.04 -4.86
CA SER A 215 -3.76 -12.26 -3.41
C SER A 215 -2.49 -13.05 -3.10
N CYS A 216 -1.57 -13.21 -4.06
CA CYS A 216 -0.29 -13.85 -3.79
C CYS A 216 0.64 -12.87 -3.08
N ALA A 217 1.26 -13.34 -2.01
CA ALA A 217 2.41 -12.68 -1.40
C ALA A 217 3.66 -13.54 -1.63
N VAL A 218 4.80 -12.92 -1.87
CA VAL A 218 6.10 -13.61 -1.82
C VAL A 218 6.25 -14.27 -0.46
N GLY A 219 6.31 -15.61 -0.44
CA GLY A 219 6.38 -16.41 0.78
C GLY A 219 5.03 -16.71 1.45
N GLY A 220 3.91 -16.30 0.86
CA GLY A 220 2.56 -16.48 1.41
C GLY A 220 2.24 -15.54 2.58
N CYS A 221 0.98 -15.51 3.03
CA CYS A 221 0.52 -14.57 4.06
C CYS A 221 1.25 -14.73 5.41
N THR A 222 1.60 -15.96 5.76
CA THR A 222 2.29 -16.31 7.02
C THR A 222 3.78 -15.96 7.03
N SER A 223 4.35 -15.54 5.90
CA SER A 223 5.71 -14.98 5.87
C SER A 223 5.83 -13.69 6.66
N CYS A 224 4.73 -12.92 6.71
CA CYS A 224 4.63 -11.64 7.38
C CYS A 224 3.67 -11.71 8.57
N HIS A 225 2.48 -12.32 8.42
CA HIS A 225 1.44 -12.26 9.45
C HIS A 225 1.52 -13.40 10.46
N LEU A 226 1.32 -13.05 11.73
CA LEU A 226 1.02 -14.01 12.78
C LEU A 226 -0.50 -14.26 12.81
N ALA A 227 -0.88 -15.54 12.76
CA ALA A 227 -2.30 -15.91 12.87
C ALA A 227 -2.83 -15.59 14.29
N PRO A 228 -4.09 -15.12 14.41
CA PRO A 228 -4.72 -14.94 15.71
C PRO A 228 -4.69 -16.22 16.54
N LYS A 229 -4.31 -16.11 17.82
CA LYS A 229 -4.27 -17.24 18.74
C LYS A 229 -5.63 -17.44 19.41
N GLY A 230 -6.02 -18.71 19.56
CA GLY A 230 -7.24 -19.10 20.26
C GLY A 230 -8.51 -18.92 19.45
N ASP A 231 -9.61 -18.95 20.17
CA ASP A 231 -10.97 -18.85 19.66
C ASP A 231 -11.37 -17.37 19.54
N ILE A 232 -11.71 -16.95 18.32
CA ILE A 232 -12.26 -15.61 18.06
C ILE A 232 -13.77 -15.72 17.84
N LYS A 233 -14.54 -14.71 18.27
CA LYS A 233 -15.99 -14.67 18.03
C LYS A 233 -16.31 -13.80 16.83
N ILE A 234 -17.00 -14.38 15.83
CA ILE A 234 -17.55 -13.67 14.67
C ILE A 234 -19.05 -13.95 14.63
N ASN A 235 -19.89 -12.91 14.77
CA ASN A 235 -21.36 -13.03 14.73
C ASN A 235 -21.93 -14.14 15.64
N GLY A 236 -21.37 -14.31 16.84
CA GLY A 236 -21.79 -15.33 17.80
C GLY A 236 -21.13 -16.71 17.63
N TRP A 237 -20.38 -16.93 16.56
CA TRP A 237 -19.66 -18.18 16.28
C TRP A 237 -18.22 -18.13 16.77
N SER A 238 -17.75 -19.21 17.39
CA SER A 238 -16.34 -19.38 17.74
C SER A 238 -15.56 -19.91 16.54
N PHE A 239 -14.51 -19.21 16.15
CA PHE A 239 -13.63 -19.57 15.05
C PHE A 239 -12.18 -19.70 15.54
N ASN A 240 -11.56 -20.83 15.26
CA ASN A 240 -10.18 -21.11 15.66
C ASN A 240 -9.31 -21.28 14.40
N HIS A 241 -8.47 -20.28 14.12
CA HIS A 241 -7.62 -20.25 12.93
C HIS A 241 -6.69 -21.47 12.83
N GLN A 242 -6.18 -21.97 13.96
CA GLN A 242 -5.22 -23.08 13.98
C GLN A 242 -5.78 -24.34 13.30
N LYS A 243 -7.08 -24.60 13.45
CA LYS A 243 -7.75 -25.77 12.85
C LYS A 243 -7.75 -25.72 11.32
N TYR A 244 -7.83 -24.54 10.72
CA TYR A 244 -7.87 -24.36 9.27
C TYR A 244 -6.45 -24.25 8.71
N ILE A 245 -5.56 -23.56 9.42
CA ILE A 245 -4.14 -23.45 9.05
C ILE A 245 -3.47 -24.83 9.06
N SER A 246 -3.75 -25.68 10.07
CA SER A 246 -3.18 -27.04 10.13
C SER A 246 -3.65 -27.94 8.98
N ARG A 247 -4.78 -27.61 8.34
CA ARG A 247 -5.31 -28.29 7.15
C ARG A 247 -4.82 -27.69 5.84
N GLY A 248 -4.02 -26.62 5.88
CA GLY A 248 -3.52 -25.94 4.68
C GLY A 248 -4.57 -25.06 3.99
N VAL A 249 -5.64 -24.64 4.69
CA VAL A 249 -6.61 -23.69 4.13
C VAL A 249 -5.92 -22.36 3.87
N ALA A 250 -5.93 -21.95 2.61
CA ALA A 250 -5.32 -20.70 2.19
C ALA A 250 -6.09 -19.48 2.75
N CYS A 251 -5.38 -18.45 3.19
CA CYS A 251 -5.96 -17.31 3.92
C CYS A 251 -6.97 -16.54 3.08
N GLU A 252 -6.74 -16.45 1.78
CA GLU A 252 -7.59 -15.79 0.80
C GLU A 252 -8.94 -16.48 0.61
N LYS A 253 -9.15 -17.69 1.14
CA LYS A 253 -10.48 -18.33 1.18
C LYS A 253 -11.47 -17.61 2.09
N CYS A 254 -10.96 -16.84 3.06
CA CYS A 254 -11.79 -16.06 3.99
C CYS A 254 -11.46 -14.56 3.94
N HIS A 255 -10.19 -14.21 3.73
CA HIS A 255 -9.72 -12.83 3.63
C HIS A 255 -9.57 -12.42 2.16
N LEU A 256 -10.69 -12.04 1.57
CA LEU A 256 -10.77 -11.65 0.16
C LEU A 256 -10.30 -10.22 -0.07
N SER A 257 -9.76 -9.98 -1.27
CA SER A 257 -9.38 -8.63 -1.75
C SER A 257 -8.51 -7.86 -0.75
N VAL A 258 -7.64 -8.58 -0.05
CA VAL A 258 -6.73 -8.00 0.96
C VAL A 258 -5.74 -7.03 0.35
N VAL A 259 -5.53 -7.13 -0.97
CA VAL A 259 -4.67 -6.24 -1.74
C VAL A 259 -5.51 -5.53 -2.79
N GLN A 260 -5.34 -4.22 -2.90
CA GLN A 260 -5.97 -3.38 -3.91
C GLN A 260 -4.90 -2.54 -4.59
N GLY A 261 -4.97 -2.47 -5.92
CA GLY A 261 -3.90 -1.93 -6.77
C GLY A 261 -2.98 -3.04 -7.27
N ASP A 262 -2.03 -2.66 -8.12
CA ASP A 262 -1.14 -3.58 -8.83
C ASP A 262 0.33 -3.18 -8.78
N GLY A 263 0.66 -2.04 -8.18
CA GLY A 263 2.03 -1.54 -8.06
C GLY A 263 2.73 -1.34 -9.40
N HIS A 264 2.03 -1.19 -10.52
CA HIS A 264 2.68 -0.96 -11.82
C HIS A 264 3.38 0.41 -11.85
N VAL A 265 4.32 0.59 -12.79
CA VAL A 265 4.93 1.90 -13.08
C VAL A 265 4.14 2.53 -14.22
N PRO A 266 3.44 3.65 -14.02
CA PRO A 266 2.63 4.27 -15.07
C PRO A 266 3.46 4.77 -16.25
N GLU A 267 2.84 4.84 -17.42
CA GLU A 267 3.44 5.51 -18.57
C GLU A 267 3.71 7.00 -18.26
N GLY A 268 4.83 7.51 -18.75
CA GLY A 268 5.25 8.89 -18.49
C GLY A 268 5.77 9.15 -17.06
N LYS A 269 5.88 8.14 -16.20
CA LYS A 269 6.43 8.33 -14.85
C LYS A 269 7.88 8.83 -14.87
N CYS A 270 8.68 8.34 -15.82
CA CYS A 270 10.09 8.70 -15.98
C CYS A 270 10.28 10.20 -16.30
N VAL A 271 9.38 10.81 -17.07
CA VAL A 271 9.50 12.23 -17.51
C VAL A 271 9.23 13.24 -16.41
N GLN A 272 8.82 12.80 -15.23
CA GLN A 272 8.68 13.68 -14.07
C GLN A 272 10.04 14.18 -13.56
N CYS A 273 11.12 13.48 -13.89
CA CYS A 273 12.49 13.85 -13.52
C CYS A 273 13.45 13.84 -14.71
N HIS A 274 13.28 12.94 -15.67
CA HIS A 274 14.15 12.79 -16.83
C HIS A 274 13.58 13.50 -18.06
N ASN A 275 14.25 14.56 -18.53
CA ASN A 275 13.81 15.33 -19.70
C ASN A 275 14.49 14.90 -21.01
N GLU A 276 15.15 13.74 -21.03
CA GLU A 276 15.95 13.27 -22.17
C GLU A 276 15.18 12.23 -23.02
N PRO A 277 15.01 12.46 -24.34
CA PRO A 277 14.30 11.54 -25.24
C PRO A 277 14.93 10.15 -25.35
N GLU A 278 16.24 10.05 -25.16
CA GLU A 278 16.98 8.80 -25.23
C GLU A 278 16.60 7.85 -24.09
N ILE A 279 16.35 8.38 -22.88
CA ILE A 279 15.88 7.58 -21.72
C ILE A 279 14.46 7.04 -21.95
N LEU A 280 13.67 7.73 -22.76
CA LEU A 280 12.31 7.31 -23.15
C LEU A 280 12.30 6.28 -24.29
N THR A 281 13.42 6.14 -25.01
CA THR A 281 13.55 5.27 -26.19
C THR A 281 14.52 4.10 -25.99
N THR A 282 15.41 4.16 -24.99
CA THR A 282 16.27 3.03 -24.61
C THR A 282 15.57 2.06 -23.65
N LYS A 283 15.71 0.76 -23.93
CA LYS A 283 15.21 -0.32 -23.08
C LYS A 283 16.18 -0.58 -21.93
N PHE A 284 16.20 0.29 -20.91
CA PHE A 284 16.88 -0.05 -19.66
C PHE A 284 16.20 -1.25 -18.98
N THR A 285 16.99 -2.17 -18.44
CA THR A 285 16.45 -3.30 -17.70
C THR A 285 15.94 -2.83 -16.33
N SER A 286 14.92 -3.51 -15.79
CA SER A 286 14.41 -3.21 -14.44
C SER A 286 15.53 -3.29 -13.37
N GLN A 287 16.50 -4.19 -13.55
CA GLN A 287 17.66 -4.34 -12.66
C GLN A 287 18.54 -3.09 -12.67
N PHE A 288 18.82 -2.54 -13.86
CA PHE A 288 19.61 -1.31 -13.97
C PHE A 288 18.91 -0.13 -13.29
N ILE A 289 17.59 0.02 -13.53
CA ILE A 289 16.80 1.10 -12.93
C ILE A 289 16.80 0.99 -11.40
N HIS A 290 16.53 -0.20 -10.84
CA HIS A 290 16.54 -0.40 -9.38
C HIS A 290 17.92 -0.22 -8.76
N LYS A 291 18.99 -0.65 -9.44
CA LYS A 291 20.35 -0.44 -8.94
C LYS A 291 20.62 1.06 -8.82
N ASN A 292 20.47 1.82 -9.91
CA ASN A 292 20.80 3.24 -9.88
C ASN A 292 19.87 4.04 -8.95
N HIS A 293 18.56 3.84 -9.07
CA HIS A 293 17.60 4.67 -8.34
C HIS A 293 17.42 4.21 -6.89
N VAL A 294 17.28 2.90 -6.62
CA VAL A 294 16.98 2.42 -5.27
C VAL A 294 18.26 2.11 -4.49
N THR A 295 19.19 1.35 -5.09
CA THR A 295 20.41 0.91 -4.41
C THR A 295 21.43 2.03 -4.26
N ASP A 296 21.69 2.79 -5.33
CA ASP A 296 22.79 3.76 -5.37
C ASP A 296 22.35 5.16 -4.90
N HIS A 297 21.10 5.58 -5.18
CA HIS A 297 20.63 6.95 -4.90
C HIS A 297 19.35 7.07 -4.03
N LYS A 298 18.80 5.95 -3.55
CA LYS A 298 17.68 5.91 -2.58
C LYS A 298 16.42 6.70 -2.98
N ILE A 299 16.01 6.60 -4.24
CA ILE A 299 14.68 7.05 -4.69
C ILE A 299 13.60 6.13 -4.10
N GLU A 300 12.50 6.71 -3.63
CA GLU A 300 11.44 5.94 -2.98
C GLU A 300 10.70 5.07 -4.00
N CYS A 301 10.26 3.87 -3.59
CA CYS A 301 9.55 2.96 -4.48
C CYS A 301 8.27 3.63 -5.04
N ALA A 302 7.57 4.39 -4.20
CA ALA A 302 6.35 5.12 -4.53
C ALA A 302 6.57 6.31 -5.49
N ASP A 303 7.82 6.73 -5.71
CA ASP A 303 8.14 7.73 -6.73
C ASP A 303 8.07 7.13 -8.14
N CYS A 304 7.98 5.80 -8.30
CA CYS A 304 7.81 5.13 -9.59
C CYS A 304 6.58 4.24 -9.63
N HIS A 305 6.36 3.44 -8.59
CA HIS A 305 5.26 2.48 -8.52
C HIS A 305 3.97 3.14 -8.02
N THR A 306 2.84 2.69 -8.55
CA THR A 306 1.52 3.01 -7.99
C THR A 306 1.37 2.45 -6.58
N SER A 307 0.47 3.04 -5.79
CA SER A 307 0.23 2.56 -4.43
C SER A 307 -0.53 1.23 -4.44
N LEU A 308 -0.09 0.32 -3.58
CA LEU A 308 -0.78 -0.91 -3.19
C LEU A 308 -1.38 -0.74 -1.79
N ARG A 309 -2.69 -0.92 -1.65
CA ARG A 309 -3.32 -0.98 -0.34
C ARG A 309 -3.38 -2.44 0.09
N HIS A 310 -2.79 -2.76 1.24
CA HIS A 310 -2.88 -4.09 1.83
C HIS A 310 -3.51 -4.01 3.22
N GLU A 311 -4.74 -4.51 3.35
CA GLU A 311 -5.46 -4.54 4.61
C GLU A 311 -6.47 -5.69 4.63
N ILE A 312 -6.69 -6.25 5.83
CA ILE A 312 -7.88 -7.05 6.06
C ILE A 312 -9.00 -6.04 6.37
N GLY A 313 -9.78 -5.70 5.36
CA GLY A 313 -10.99 -4.89 5.55
C GLY A 313 -11.98 -5.58 6.49
N PRO A 314 -13.03 -4.88 6.97
CA PRO A 314 -14.13 -5.54 7.64
C PRO A 314 -14.62 -6.66 6.73
N ILE A 315 -14.79 -7.88 7.26
CA ILE A 315 -15.29 -9.03 6.50
C ILE A 315 -16.58 -8.54 5.81
N PRO A 316 -16.57 -8.32 4.49
CA PRO A 316 -17.71 -7.68 3.83
C PRO A 316 -18.85 -8.67 3.96
N THR A 317 -19.82 -8.36 4.82
CA THR A 317 -21.00 -9.21 4.92
C THR A 317 -21.63 -9.26 3.54
N MET A 318 -21.91 -10.44 2.99
CA MET A 318 -22.53 -10.59 1.65
C MET A 318 -23.81 -9.76 1.46
N THR A 319 -24.39 -9.23 2.55
CA THR A 319 -25.50 -8.28 2.56
C THR A 319 -25.16 -6.86 2.11
N GLN A 320 -23.88 -6.43 2.11
CA GLN A 320 -23.49 -5.02 1.93
C GLN A 320 -22.61 -4.74 0.71
N THR A 321 -22.09 -5.76 0.02
CA THR A 321 -21.17 -5.55 -1.11
C THR A 321 -21.66 -6.35 -2.32
N PRO A 322 -21.85 -5.72 -3.50
CA PRO A 322 -21.98 -6.48 -4.74
C PRO A 322 -20.77 -7.39 -4.84
N SER A 323 -20.99 -8.69 -5.04
CA SER A 323 -19.88 -9.61 -5.28
C SER A 323 -19.05 -9.06 -6.45
N SER A 324 -17.74 -9.27 -6.46
CA SER A 324 -16.87 -8.82 -7.58
C SER A 324 -17.39 -9.27 -8.95
N CYS A 325 -18.22 -10.31 -8.97
CA CYS A 325 -18.95 -10.88 -10.10
C CYS A 325 -19.97 -9.91 -10.73
N ASP A 326 -20.65 -9.08 -9.93
CA ASP A 326 -21.67 -8.12 -10.37
C ASP A 326 -21.09 -6.98 -11.23
N LYS A 327 -19.76 -6.85 -11.26
CA LYS A 327 -19.04 -5.89 -12.09
C LYS A 327 -18.94 -6.33 -13.55
N CYS A 328 -19.02 -7.63 -13.84
CA CYS A 328 -18.81 -8.19 -15.17
C CYS A 328 -20.06 -8.88 -15.76
N HIS A 329 -20.97 -9.42 -14.93
CA HIS A 329 -22.20 -10.06 -15.40
C HIS A 329 -23.46 -9.52 -14.72
N SER A 330 -24.60 -9.62 -15.42
CA SER A 330 -25.85 -8.99 -15.01
C SER A 330 -26.39 -9.59 -13.70
N LYS A 331 -26.91 -8.72 -12.82
CA LYS A 331 -27.51 -9.06 -11.51
C LYS A 331 -28.52 -10.23 -11.58
N GLY A 332 -29.18 -10.40 -12.72
CA GLY A 332 -30.17 -11.46 -12.97
C GLY A 332 -29.63 -12.87 -12.84
N ILE A 333 -28.36 -13.11 -13.15
CA ILE A 333 -27.78 -14.46 -13.23
C ILE A 333 -27.54 -15.05 -11.83
N HIS A 334 -27.17 -14.23 -10.85
CA HIS A 334 -26.84 -14.68 -9.49
C HIS A 334 -27.93 -14.40 -8.44
N LEU A 335 -29.02 -13.72 -8.81
CA LEU A 335 -30.12 -13.37 -7.90
C LEU A 335 -30.69 -14.60 -7.18
N GLY A 336 -31.03 -15.67 -7.91
CA GLY A 336 -31.57 -16.91 -7.32
C GLY A 336 -30.61 -17.52 -6.29
N PRO A 337 -29.39 -17.93 -6.70
CA PRO A 337 -28.41 -18.52 -5.80
C PRO A 337 -28.13 -17.68 -4.55
N ARG A 338 -28.02 -16.36 -4.71
CA ARG A 338 -27.73 -15.44 -3.62
C ARG A 338 -28.86 -15.36 -2.59
N GLU A 339 -30.11 -15.20 -3.05
CA GLU A 339 -31.25 -15.11 -2.12
C GLU A 339 -31.50 -16.46 -1.43
N LEU A 340 -31.32 -17.58 -2.13
CA LEU A 340 -31.40 -18.90 -1.50
C LEU A 340 -30.28 -19.11 -0.47
N TYR A 341 -29.04 -18.70 -0.78
CA TYR A 341 -27.90 -18.77 0.12
C TYR A 341 -28.11 -17.94 1.40
N ARG A 342 -28.67 -16.73 1.24
CA ARG A 342 -29.15 -15.86 2.31
C ARG A 342 -30.34 -16.45 3.08
N GLY A 343 -31.07 -17.38 2.46
CA GLY A 343 -32.18 -18.07 3.10
C GLY A 343 -33.42 -17.20 3.29
N SER A 344 -33.67 -16.24 2.39
CA SER A 344 -34.83 -15.34 2.45
C SER A 344 -35.61 -15.33 1.14
N GLY A 345 -36.92 -15.15 1.19
CA GLY A 345 -37.78 -15.02 -0.01
C GLY A 345 -38.75 -16.18 -0.26
N GLY A 346 -38.87 -17.11 0.69
CA GLY A 346 -39.89 -18.16 0.69
C GLY A 346 -41.25 -17.65 1.14
N ILE A 347 -42.33 -18.17 0.55
CA ILE A 347 -43.68 -17.89 1.00
C ILE A 347 -44.07 -18.87 2.10
N GLY A 348 -44.45 -18.35 3.26
CA GLY A 348 -44.89 -19.17 4.41
C GLY A 348 -43.77 -19.96 5.08
N VAL A 349 -42.50 -19.65 4.79
CA VAL A 349 -41.32 -20.26 5.40
C VAL A 349 -40.49 -19.15 6.04
N PRO A 350 -40.18 -19.22 7.34
CA PRO A 350 -39.31 -18.24 8.00
C PRO A 350 -37.91 -18.20 7.37
N ASP A 351 -37.30 -17.02 7.36
CA ASP A 351 -35.93 -16.84 6.90
C ASP A 351 -34.96 -17.76 7.67
N SER A 352 -34.12 -18.47 6.92
CA SER A 352 -33.21 -19.48 7.45
C SER A 352 -31.88 -19.42 6.68
N PRO A 353 -31.01 -18.44 6.96
CA PRO A 353 -29.73 -18.30 6.28
C PRO A 353 -28.86 -19.54 6.44
N SER A 354 -28.11 -19.90 5.39
CA SER A 354 -27.19 -21.02 5.50
C SER A 354 -26.05 -20.69 6.48
N LEU A 355 -25.50 -21.71 7.14
CA LEU A 355 -24.36 -21.52 8.04
C LEU A 355 -23.12 -20.94 7.33
N MET A 356 -22.91 -21.35 6.07
CA MET A 356 -21.80 -20.83 5.25
C MET A 356 -22.02 -19.34 4.92
N PHE A 357 -23.27 -18.91 4.70
CA PHE A 357 -23.61 -17.50 4.51
C PHE A 357 -23.40 -16.67 5.79
N THR A 358 -23.83 -17.16 6.95
CA THR A 358 -23.68 -16.44 8.23
C THR A 358 -22.22 -16.31 8.68
N THR A 359 -21.36 -17.22 8.20
CA THR A 359 -19.91 -17.21 8.41
C THR A 359 -19.13 -16.55 7.25
N ASN A 360 -19.85 -15.93 6.31
CA ASN A 360 -19.30 -15.14 5.20
C ASN A 360 -18.38 -15.91 4.23
N VAL A 361 -18.69 -17.18 3.99
CA VAL A 361 -18.04 -17.96 2.93
C VAL A 361 -18.54 -17.45 1.58
N ASP A 362 -17.65 -16.88 0.79
CA ASP A 362 -17.98 -16.30 -0.51
C ASP A 362 -18.18 -17.37 -1.59
N CYS A 363 -18.87 -17.00 -2.68
CA CYS A 363 -19.07 -17.82 -3.87
C CYS A 363 -17.76 -18.46 -4.36
N ILE A 364 -16.67 -17.68 -4.40
CA ILE A 364 -15.39 -18.15 -4.96
C ILE A 364 -14.68 -19.22 -4.11
N ALA A 365 -15.11 -19.39 -2.86
CA ALA A 365 -14.57 -20.43 -1.99
C ALA A 365 -14.93 -21.82 -2.51
N CYS A 366 -16.13 -21.96 -3.06
CA CYS A 366 -16.69 -23.19 -3.63
C CYS A 366 -16.62 -23.23 -5.16
N HIS A 367 -16.83 -22.09 -5.82
CA HIS A 367 -16.77 -21.92 -7.26
C HIS A 367 -15.39 -21.38 -7.65
N ARG A 368 -14.59 -22.20 -8.32
CA ARG A 368 -13.33 -21.74 -8.91
C ARG A 368 -13.39 -21.86 -10.42
N MET A 369 -12.74 -20.90 -11.08
CA MET A 369 -12.25 -21.05 -12.44
C MET A 369 -11.19 -22.16 -12.40
N GLY A 370 -11.58 -23.38 -12.78
CA GLY A 370 -10.64 -24.50 -12.93
C GLY A 370 -9.90 -24.42 -14.25
N GLU A 371 -8.66 -24.91 -14.23
CA GLU A 371 -7.62 -24.86 -15.27
C GLU A 371 -8.11 -25.05 -16.71
N GLU A 372 -7.58 -24.17 -17.56
CA GLU A 372 -7.42 -24.25 -19.01
C GLU A 372 -7.67 -25.64 -19.60
N GLY A 373 -8.89 -25.87 -20.09
CA GLY A 373 -9.03 -26.64 -21.31
C GLY A 373 -8.69 -25.71 -22.46
N GLU A 374 -7.67 -26.02 -23.27
CA GLU A 374 -7.28 -25.23 -24.46
C GLU A 374 -8.46 -24.88 -25.38
N ALA A 375 -9.55 -25.66 -25.33
CA ALA A 375 -10.81 -25.39 -26.04
C ALA A 375 -11.61 -24.18 -25.52
N ALA A 376 -11.34 -23.69 -24.30
CA ALA A 376 -12.03 -22.53 -23.70
C ALA A 376 -11.43 -21.19 -24.15
N LEU A 377 -10.20 -21.17 -24.69
CA LEU A 377 -9.54 -19.94 -25.18
C LEU A 377 -10.28 -19.26 -26.33
N HIS A 378 -11.22 -19.95 -26.98
CA HIS A 378 -11.99 -19.43 -28.12
C HIS A 378 -13.51 -19.34 -27.88
N THR A 379 -13.98 -19.58 -26.66
CA THR A 379 -15.41 -19.44 -26.35
C THR A 379 -15.60 -18.54 -25.13
N THR A 380 -16.47 -17.53 -25.23
CA THR A 380 -16.84 -16.59 -24.17
C THR A 380 -17.61 -17.24 -23.00
N LYS A 381 -17.58 -18.57 -22.88
CA LYS A 381 -18.43 -19.34 -21.98
C LYS A 381 -17.58 -19.99 -20.88
N TYR A 382 -17.07 -19.16 -19.97
CA TYR A 382 -16.45 -19.61 -18.75
C TYR A 382 -17.49 -20.34 -17.89
N MET A 383 -17.30 -21.64 -17.66
CA MET A 383 -18.15 -22.43 -16.77
C MET A 383 -17.42 -22.65 -15.45
N GLU A 384 -17.65 -21.76 -14.48
CA GLU A 384 -17.27 -22.02 -13.10
C GLU A 384 -18.01 -23.25 -12.59
N ARG A 385 -17.26 -24.30 -12.18
CA ARG A 385 -17.85 -25.52 -11.61
C ARG A 385 -17.49 -25.62 -10.14
N ALA A 386 -18.51 -25.78 -9.30
CA ALA A 386 -18.30 -26.24 -7.93
C ALA A 386 -17.74 -27.66 -7.97
N VAL A 387 -16.58 -27.85 -7.36
CA VAL A 387 -15.85 -29.13 -7.32
C VAL A 387 -15.94 -29.68 -5.90
N GLY A 388 -16.25 -30.97 -5.72
CA GLY A 388 -16.30 -31.58 -4.38
C GLY A 388 -15.02 -31.37 -3.56
N LYS A 389 -13.87 -31.28 -4.25
CA LYS A 389 -12.58 -30.94 -3.65
C LYS A 389 -12.59 -29.62 -2.86
N ALA A 390 -13.39 -28.63 -3.26
CA ALA A 390 -13.49 -27.36 -2.53
C ALA A 390 -14.08 -27.53 -1.11
N CYS A 391 -14.92 -28.55 -0.90
CA CYS A 391 -15.46 -28.87 0.41
C CYS A 391 -14.38 -29.46 1.34
N VAL A 392 -13.47 -30.26 0.78
CA VAL A 392 -12.38 -30.92 1.51
C VAL A 392 -11.43 -29.91 2.13
N ASP A 393 -11.13 -28.81 1.41
CA ASP A 393 -10.27 -27.74 1.90
C ASP A 393 -10.68 -27.31 3.32
N CYS A 394 -11.97 -27.04 3.54
CA CYS A 394 -12.48 -26.54 4.82
C CYS A 394 -12.88 -27.67 5.80
N HIS A 395 -13.55 -28.71 5.30
CA HIS A 395 -14.21 -29.71 6.14
C HIS A 395 -13.38 -30.98 6.39
N GLY A 396 -12.37 -31.25 5.57
CA GLY A 396 -11.51 -32.43 5.66
C GLY A 396 -11.93 -33.57 4.72
N GLU A 397 -11.20 -34.68 4.82
CA GLU A 397 -11.39 -35.87 3.97
C GLU A 397 -12.81 -36.45 4.11
N GLY A 398 -13.37 -36.93 3.00
CA GLY A 398 -14.73 -37.49 2.92
C GLY A 398 -15.83 -36.46 2.63
N PHE A 399 -15.52 -35.15 2.58
CA PHE A 399 -16.49 -34.12 2.20
C PHE A 399 -16.62 -33.88 0.69
N ASP A 400 -15.77 -34.50 -0.12
CA ASP A 400 -15.80 -34.43 -1.58
C ASP A 400 -17.09 -35.03 -2.18
N ILE A 401 -17.67 -36.03 -1.52
CA ILE A 401 -18.92 -36.68 -1.92
C ILE A 401 -20.17 -35.92 -1.45
N THR A 402 -20.03 -34.99 -0.50
CA THR A 402 -21.17 -34.27 0.11
C THR A 402 -22.01 -33.53 -0.94
N LEU A 403 -21.35 -32.84 -1.87
CA LEU A 403 -22.04 -32.13 -2.95
C LEU A 403 -22.84 -33.09 -3.85
N LYS A 404 -22.32 -34.29 -4.09
CA LYS A 404 -23.01 -35.33 -4.87
C LYS A 404 -24.26 -35.81 -4.13
N HIS A 405 -24.12 -36.13 -2.84
CA HIS A 405 -25.25 -36.57 -2.01
C HIS A 405 -26.35 -35.52 -1.93
N TRP A 406 -25.99 -34.24 -1.72
CA TRP A 406 -26.94 -33.14 -1.69
C TRP A 406 -27.73 -33.02 -2.99
N LYS A 407 -27.05 -33.09 -4.14
CA LYS A 407 -27.71 -33.06 -5.46
C LYS A 407 -28.68 -34.23 -5.64
N THR A 408 -28.30 -35.44 -5.23
CA THR A 408 -29.17 -36.61 -5.32
C THR A 408 -30.42 -36.47 -4.45
N LEU A 409 -30.27 -36.03 -3.20
CA LEU A 409 -31.40 -35.83 -2.28
C LEU A 409 -32.34 -34.72 -2.78
N LEU A 410 -31.78 -33.61 -3.25
CA LEU A 410 -32.56 -32.50 -3.79
C LEU A 410 -33.32 -32.89 -5.05
N SER A 411 -32.67 -33.56 -6.00
CA SER A 411 -33.33 -34.02 -7.24
C SER A 411 -34.56 -34.87 -6.93
N LYS A 412 -34.45 -35.82 -5.99
CA LYS A 412 -35.58 -36.65 -5.58
C LYS A 412 -36.74 -35.81 -5.04
N SER A 413 -36.45 -34.87 -4.14
CA SER A 413 -37.50 -34.03 -3.54
C SER A 413 -38.08 -33.02 -4.53
N GLU A 414 -37.27 -32.49 -5.45
CA GLU A 414 -37.72 -31.61 -6.53
C GLU A 414 -38.67 -32.37 -7.46
N ASP A 415 -38.34 -33.60 -7.85
CA ASP A 415 -39.19 -34.45 -8.70
C ASP A 415 -40.53 -34.77 -8.03
N GLU A 416 -40.51 -35.16 -6.75
CA GLU A 416 -41.73 -35.44 -5.97
C GLU A 416 -42.63 -34.20 -5.86
N THR A 417 -42.07 -33.03 -5.55
CA THR A 417 -42.82 -31.77 -5.47
C THR A 417 -43.38 -31.35 -6.84
N ASN A 418 -42.61 -31.52 -7.91
CA ASN A 418 -43.05 -31.21 -9.27
C ASN A 418 -44.26 -32.05 -9.70
N GLN A 419 -44.23 -33.35 -9.39
CA GLN A 419 -45.35 -34.26 -9.66
C GLN A 419 -46.63 -33.82 -8.92
N ARG A 420 -46.50 -33.44 -7.64
CA ARG A 420 -47.64 -32.94 -6.84
C ARG A 420 -48.23 -31.65 -7.42
N ILE A 421 -47.38 -30.69 -7.77
CA ILE A 421 -47.80 -29.42 -8.41
C ILE A 421 -48.51 -29.70 -9.73
N PHE A 422 -47.97 -30.60 -10.56
CA PHE A 422 -48.57 -30.96 -11.85
C PHE A 422 -49.95 -31.60 -11.68
N ASN A 423 -50.09 -32.54 -10.74
CA ASN A 423 -51.36 -33.22 -10.47
C ASN A 423 -52.45 -32.24 -10.01
N VAL A 424 -52.11 -31.34 -9.09
CA VAL A 424 -53.01 -30.28 -8.60
C VAL A 424 -53.39 -29.31 -9.72
N GLN A 425 -52.42 -28.88 -10.53
CA GLN A 425 -52.68 -28.02 -11.68
C GLN A 425 -53.67 -28.65 -12.66
N LYS A 426 -53.51 -29.96 -12.94
CA LYS A 426 -54.44 -30.69 -13.81
C LYS A 426 -55.85 -30.75 -13.21
N ALA A 427 -55.96 -31.08 -11.92
CA ALA A 427 -57.24 -31.12 -11.22
C ALA A 427 -57.97 -29.77 -11.26
N LEU A 428 -57.27 -28.66 -10.99
CA LEU A 428 -57.87 -27.32 -11.06
C LEU A 428 -58.30 -26.94 -12.48
N TYR A 429 -57.54 -27.33 -13.50
CA TYR A 429 -57.92 -27.09 -14.90
C TYR A 429 -59.19 -27.85 -15.30
N GLU A 430 -59.35 -29.10 -14.84
CA GLU A 430 -60.55 -29.90 -15.07
C GLU A 430 -61.77 -29.31 -14.34
N ILE A 431 -61.62 -28.93 -13.07
CA ILE A 431 -62.68 -28.29 -12.27
C ILE A 431 -63.13 -26.96 -12.89
N GLY A 432 -62.17 -26.17 -13.40
CA GLY A 432 -62.45 -24.89 -14.06
C GLY A 432 -63.29 -25.02 -15.33
N LYS A 433 -63.20 -26.14 -16.06
CA LYS A 433 -64.06 -26.43 -17.22
C LYS A 433 -65.51 -26.74 -16.83
N SER A 434 -65.72 -27.32 -15.66
CA SER A 434 -67.04 -27.72 -15.15
C SER A 434 -67.87 -26.59 -14.49
N GLY A 435 -67.34 -25.36 -14.40
CA GLY A 435 -68.12 -24.18 -13.99
C GLY A 435 -68.49 -24.09 -12.50
N ALA A 436 -67.90 -24.90 -11.62
CA ALA A 436 -68.23 -24.95 -10.20
C ALA A 436 -67.40 -23.95 -9.35
N GLY A 437 -68.09 -23.04 -8.64
CA GLY A 437 -67.62 -22.36 -7.41
C GLY A 437 -66.43 -21.39 -7.53
N SER A 438 -66.68 -20.13 -7.87
CA SER A 438 -65.63 -19.10 -8.09
C SER A 438 -64.75 -18.78 -6.86
N GLY A 439 -65.28 -18.90 -5.64
CA GLY A 439 -64.57 -18.53 -4.41
C GLY A 439 -63.49 -19.53 -3.97
N ASN A 440 -63.83 -20.82 -3.91
CA ASN A 440 -62.91 -21.87 -3.50
C ASN A 440 -61.83 -22.13 -4.56
N LEU A 441 -62.17 -21.99 -5.85
CA LEU A 441 -61.22 -22.11 -6.94
C LEU A 441 -60.12 -21.04 -6.88
N LYS A 442 -60.47 -19.80 -6.52
CA LYS A 442 -59.49 -18.72 -6.35
C LYS A 442 -58.52 -19.00 -5.20
N LYS A 443 -59.03 -19.52 -4.08
CA LYS A 443 -58.20 -19.90 -2.92
C LYS A 443 -57.24 -21.04 -3.28
N ALA A 444 -57.74 -22.08 -3.95
CA ALA A 444 -56.93 -23.18 -4.48
C ALA A 444 -55.85 -22.70 -5.46
N GLN A 445 -56.20 -21.79 -6.38
CA GLN A 445 -55.23 -21.23 -7.33
C GLN A 445 -54.13 -20.43 -6.62
N ASN A 446 -54.47 -19.68 -5.57
CA ASN A 446 -53.49 -18.96 -4.76
C ASN A 446 -52.53 -19.93 -4.05
N LEU A 447 -53.04 -20.99 -3.43
CA LEU A 447 -52.20 -22.02 -2.79
C LEU A 447 -51.27 -22.71 -3.81
N LEU A 448 -51.75 -23.02 -5.01
CA LEU A 448 -50.93 -23.56 -6.09
C LEU A 448 -49.84 -22.56 -6.53
N ASN A 449 -50.16 -21.25 -6.60
CA ASN A 449 -49.19 -20.22 -6.94
C ASN A 449 -48.10 -20.08 -5.86
N GLU A 450 -48.46 -20.16 -4.57
CA GLU A 450 -47.48 -20.18 -3.48
C GLU A 450 -46.58 -21.42 -3.53
N ALA A 451 -47.15 -22.60 -3.82
CA ALA A 451 -46.38 -23.83 -3.99
C ALA A 451 -45.37 -23.70 -5.15
N ARG A 452 -45.83 -23.19 -6.30
CA ARG A 452 -44.98 -22.94 -7.47
C ARG A 452 -43.88 -21.93 -7.21
N HIS A 453 -44.17 -20.87 -6.44
CA HIS A 453 -43.17 -19.89 -6.07
C HIS A 453 -42.03 -20.55 -5.30
N ASN A 454 -42.35 -21.28 -4.23
CA ASN A 454 -41.33 -21.96 -3.41
C ASN A 454 -40.54 -23.00 -4.23
N TYR A 455 -41.21 -23.81 -5.04
CA TYR A 455 -40.56 -24.78 -5.93
C TYR A 455 -39.63 -24.10 -6.95
N SER A 456 -40.12 -23.07 -7.64
CA SER A 456 -39.33 -22.33 -8.62
C SER A 456 -38.14 -21.61 -7.98
N PHE A 457 -38.32 -21.12 -6.76
CA PHE A 457 -37.26 -20.45 -6.01
C PHE A 457 -36.11 -21.41 -5.69
N VAL A 458 -36.39 -22.66 -5.34
CA VAL A 458 -35.36 -23.71 -5.14
C VAL A 458 -34.62 -24.03 -6.44
N LEU A 459 -35.33 -24.16 -7.57
CA LEU A 459 -34.72 -24.44 -8.87
C LEU A 459 -33.82 -23.32 -9.39
N LEU A 460 -34.27 -22.08 -9.25
CA LEU A 460 -33.52 -20.87 -9.59
C LEU A 460 -32.33 -20.69 -8.66
N GLY A 461 -32.54 -20.95 -7.37
CA GLY A 461 -31.53 -20.85 -6.33
C GLY A 461 -30.48 -21.95 -6.36
N LYS A 462 -30.76 -23.09 -7.02
CA LYS A 462 -29.98 -24.33 -6.91
C LYS A 462 -29.88 -24.77 -5.44
N GLY A 463 -30.76 -25.67 -5.01
CA GLY A 463 -30.94 -26.09 -3.61
C GLY A 463 -29.66 -26.30 -2.78
N VAL A 464 -28.56 -26.70 -3.41
CA VAL A 464 -27.23 -26.89 -2.79
C VAL A 464 -26.66 -25.65 -2.11
N HIS A 465 -27.06 -24.43 -2.50
CA HIS A 465 -26.59 -23.22 -1.83
C HIS A 465 -27.16 -23.10 -0.41
N ASN A 466 -28.33 -23.68 -0.13
CA ASN A 466 -28.87 -23.76 1.23
C ASN A 466 -29.79 -24.97 1.36
N ILE A 467 -29.18 -26.15 1.56
CA ILE A 467 -29.88 -27.43 1.52
C ILE A 467 -31.03 -27.51 2.53
N GLU A 468 -30.83 -27.02 3.75
CA GLU A 468 -31.85 -27.05 4.80
C GLU A 468 -33.06 -26.20 4.41
N TYR A 469 -32.81 -24.97 3.95
CA TYR A 469 -33.89 -24.07 3.54
C TYR A 469 -34.60 -24.57 2.27
N ALA A 470 -33.86 -25.16 1.32
CA ALA A 470 -34.45 -25.77 0.14
C ALA A 470 -35.46 -26.87 0.50
N PHE A 471 -35.13 -27.77 1.43
CA PHE A 471 -36.10 -28.77 1.91
C PHE A 471 -37.30 -28.15 2.64
N LYS A 472 -37.09 -27.11 3.45
CA LYS A 472 -38.21 -26.38 4.09
C LYS A 472 -39.16 -25.79 3.04
N LEU A 473 -38.63 -25.21 1.96
CA LEU A 473 -39.41 -24.65 0.85
C LEU A 473 -40.18 -25.73 0.08
N LEU A 474 -39.52 -26.84 -0.26
CA LEU A 474 -40.17 -27.96 -0.96
C LEU A 474 -41.27 -28.60 -0.11
N ASN A 475 -41.03 -28.78 1.20
CA ASN A 475 -42.05 -29.26 2.14
C ASN A 475 -43.23 -28.29 2.26
N ALA A 476 -42.97 -26.98 2.33
CA ALA A 476 -44.02 -25.98 2.33
C ALA A 476 -44.83 -26.00 1.01
N ALA A 477 -44.17 -26.17 -0.14
CA ALA A 477 -44.84 -26.35 -1.43
C ALA A 477 -45.73 -27.59 -1.44
N ASN A 478 -45.23 -28.73 -0.94
CA ASN A 478 -46.00 -29.97 -0.83
C ASN A 478 -47.24 -29.79 0.07
N ASN A 479 -47.08 -29.18 1.26
CA ASN A 479 -48.20 -28.91 2.17
C ASN A 479 -49.25 -27.99 1.54
N LYS A 480 -48.82 -27.04 0.69
CA LYS A 480 -49.74 -26.17 -0.05
C LYS A 480 -50.48 -26.93 -1.15
N THR A 481 -49.80 -27.85 -1.86
CA THR A 481 -50.47 -28.73 -2.84
C THR A 481 -51.48 -29.67 -2.20
N GLU A 482 -51.25 -30.13 -0.96
CA GLU A 482 -52.21 -30.99 -0.23
C GLU A 482 -53.44 -30.23 0.27
N GLN A 483 -53.35 -28.90 0.42
CA GLN A 483 -54.47 -28.04 0.82
C GLN A 483 -55.35 -27.60 -0.35
N VAL A 484 -54.88 -27.78 -1.60
CA VAL A 484 -55.64 -27.52 -2.82
C VAL A 484 -56.56 -28.70 -3.10
#